data_AF-A0A948R9C7-F1
#
_entry.id   AF-A0A948R9C7-F1
#
_cell.length_a   1.000
_cell.length_b   1.000
_cell.length_c   1.000
_cell.angle_alpha   90.00
_cell.angle_beta   90.00
_cell.angle_gamma   90.00
#
_symmetry.space_group_name_H-M   'P 1'
#
loop_
_entity.id
_entity.type
_entity.pdbx_description
1 polymer ?
#
loop_
_entity_poly.entity_id
_entity_poly.type
_entity_poly.pdbx_seq_one_letter_code
_entity_poly.pdbx_strand_id
1 'polypeptide(L)'
;MGEETMDLAADQAVEAILRDELAREDRAAAAVVPVLRHLLASDAHALVSDAILARVRGMVVDCAAQLLAAMAGRDPAARSTSLADPAMIDFWADRLMRDEPLLSFCHALANEGLLAEKFQLRRAIDPVLSPLLQELIASD
;
A
#
# COMPACT_ATOMS: atom_id res chain seq x y z
N MET A 1 30.26 -19.21 24.20
CA MET A 1 29.24 -19.38 25.26
C MET A 1 28.84 -18.06 25.92
N GLY A 2 29.73 -17.20 26.43
CA GLY A 2 29.34 -15.90 27.01
C GLY A 2 29.09 -14.76 26.01
N GLU A 3 29.87 -14.71 24.92
CA GLU A 3 29.69 -13.69 23.86
C GLU A 3 28.43 -13.94 23.00
N GLU A 4 28.17 -15.17 22.55
CA GLU A 4 26.96 -15.49 21.77
C GLU A 4 25.66 -15.17 22.52
N THR A 5 25.61 -15.41 23.84
CA THR A 5 24.42 -15.06 24.64
C THR A 5 24.21 -13.55 24.81
N MET A 6 25.29 -12.77 24.77
CA MET A 6 25.23 -11.31 24.89
C MET A 6 24.82 -10.66 23.56
N ASP A 7 25.27 -11.24 22.43
CA ASP A 7 24.89 -10.84 21.07
C ASP A 7 23.39 -11.12 20.81
N LEU A 8 22.90 -12.30 21.20
CA LEU A 8 21.48 -12.65 21.13
C LEU A 8 20.58 -11.76 22.00
N ALA A 9 21.07 -11.32 23.16
CA ALA A 9 20.33 -10.40 24.03
C ALA A 9 20.29 -8.97 23.47
N ALA A 10 21.36 -8.54 22.80
CA ALA A 10 21.40 -7.26 22.10
C ALA A 10 20.47 -7.27 20.88
N ASP A 11 20.45 -8.36 20.10
CA ASP A 11 19.53 -8.55 18.98
C ASP A 11 18.07 -8.55 19.43
N GLN A 12 17.74 -9.23 20.53
CA GLN A 12 16.39 -9.22 21.10
C GLN A 12 15.96 -7.82 21.58
N ALA A 13 16.89 -7.05 22.16
CA ALA A 13 16.63 -5.67 22.58
C ALA A 13 16.37 -4.76 21.37
N VAL A 14 17.15 -4.91 20.30
CA VAL A 14 16.94 -4.18 19.03
C VAL A 14 15.60 -4.57 18.39
N GLU A 15 15.28 -5.86 18.34
CA GLU A 15 14.01 -6.35 17.79
C GLU A 15 12.80 -5.82 18.59
N ALA A 16 12.90 -5.76 19.92
CA ALA A 16 11.86 -5.20 20.77
C ALA A 16 11.64 -3.70 20.51
N ILE A 17 12.72 -2.93 20.35
CA ILE A 17 12.65 -1.50 20.00
C ILE A 17 11.99 -1.31 18.63
N LEU A 18 12.41 -2.08 17.62
CA LEU A 18 11.85 -2.01 16.27
C LEU A 18 10.37 -2.39 16.26
N ARG A 19 9.97 -3.39 17.05
CA ARG A 19 8.57 -3.83 17.14
C ARG A 19 7.68 -2.79 17.82
N ASP A 20 8.17 -2.12 18.87
CA ASP A 20 7.42 -1.05 19.54
C ASP A 20 7.29 0.20 18.66
N GLU A 21 8.37 0.59 17.99
CA GLU A 21 8.38 1.65 16.98
C GLU A 21 7.38 1.35 15.85
N LEU A 22 7.40 0.14 15.31
CA LEU A 22 6.46 -0.27 14.27
C LEU A 22 5.00 -0.21 14.77
N ALA A 23 4.72 -0.72 15.98
CA ALA A 23 3.37 -0.68 16.55
C ALA A 23 2.89 0.74 16.85
N ARG A 24 3.81 1.67 17.14
CA ARG A 24 3.50 3.09 17.32
C ARG A 24 3.17 3.76 15.99
N GLU A 25 3.99 3.52 14.97
CA GLU A 25 3.78 4.07 13.63
C GLU A 25 2.54 3.48 12.95
N ASP A 26 2.23 2.20 13.17
CA ASP A 26 1.02 1.56 12.62
C ASP A 26 -0.26 2.17 13.21
N ARG A 27 -0.27 2.47 14.51
CA ARG A 27 -1.36 3.23 15.15
C ARG A 27 -1.48 4.65 14.60
N ALA A 28 -0.36 5.31 14.34
CA ALA A 28 -0.35 6.64 13.72
C ALA A 28 -0.90 6.59 12.29
N ALA A 29 -0.51 5.59 11.50
CA ALA A 29 -0.98 5.37 10.14
C ALA A 29 -2.49 5.05 10.09
N ALA A 30 -3.00 4.26 11.03
CA ALA A 30 -4.42 3.96 11.15
C ALA A 30 -5.27 5.22 11.47
N ALA A 31 -4.71 6.21 12.18
CA ALA A 31 -5.39 7.46 12.48
C ALA A 31 -5.54 8.38 11.25
N VAL A 32 -4.86 8.09 10.14
CA VAL A 32 -4.87 8.89 8.91
C VAL A 32 -6.12 8.61 8.06
N VAL A 33 -6.81 7.48 8.26
CA VAL A 33 -7.92 7.04 7.39
C VAL A 33 -9.09 8.03 7.31
N PRO A 34 -9.54 8.65 8.42
CA PRO A 34 -10.57 9.70 8.36
C PRO A 34 -10.13 10.95 7.58
N VAL A 35 -8.84 11.29 7.65
CA VAL A 35 -8.25 12.42 6.91
C VAL A 35 -8.18 12.10 5.42
N LEU A 36 -7.76 10.88 5.06
CA LEU A 36 -7.74 10.42 3.67
C LEU A 36 -9.13 10.44 3.06
N ARG A 37 -10.14 9.94 3.77
CA ARG A 37 -11.53 10.00 3.32
C ARG A 37 -11.97 11.43 3.02
N HIS A 38 -11.61 12.39 3.89
CA HIS A 38 -11.91 13.80 3.67
C HIS A 38 -11.18 14.39 2.45
N LEU A 39 -9.89 14.08 2.28
CA LEU A 39 -9.07 14.53 1.13
C LEU A 39 -9.48 13.86 -0.19
N LEU A 40 -9.91 12.61 -0.16
CA LEU A 40 -10.46 11.90 -1.32
C LEU A 40 -11.80 12.50 -1.76
N ALA A 41 -12.61 12.97 -0.82
CA ALA A 41 -13.89 13.63 -1.10
C ALA A 41 -13.75 15.11 -1.50
N SER A 42 -12.61 15.74 -1.26
CA SER A 42 -12.38 17.16 -1.55
C SER A 42 -11.46 17.33 -2.78
N ASP A 43 -11.86 18.12 -3.77
CA ASP A 43 -11.02 18.45 -4.94
C ASP A 43 -9.81 19.35 -4.63
N ALA A 44 -9.56 19.66 -3.35
CA ALA A 44 -8.52 20.57 -2.91
C ALA A 44 -7.13 19.93 -3.00
N HIS A 45 -6.44 20.22 -4.10
CA HIS A 45 -5.06 19.82 -4.38
C HIS A 45 -4.08 20.48 -3.38
N ALA A 46 -3.60 19.71 -2.41
CA ALA A 46 -2.44 20.07 -1.60
C ALA A 46 -1.23 19.23 -2.07
N LEU A 47 -0.32 19.91 -2.79
CA LEU A 47 0.87 19.46 -3.53
C LEU A 47 1.90 18.55 -2.80
N VAL A 48 1.60 18.01 -1.61
CA VAL A 48 2.54 17.25 -0.78
C VAL A 48 2.09 15.80 -0.51
N SER A 49 0.84 15.41 -0.83
CA SER A 49 0.31 14.04 -0.65
C SER A 49 -0.16 13.35 -1.96
N ASP A 50 0.10 13.96 -3.13
CA ASP A 50 -0.55 13.57 -4.39
C ASP A 50 -0.27 12.12 -4.82
N ALA A 51 0.95 11.60 -4.65
CA ALA A 51 1.28 10.27 -5.13
C ALA A 51 0.51 9.16 -4.39
N ILE A 52 0.38 9.27 -3.07
CA ILE A 52 -0.38 8.30 -2.26
C ILE A 52 -1.87 8.46 -2.57
N LEU A 53 -2.38 9.69 -2.56
CA LEU A 53 -3.79 9.98 -2.80
C LEU A 53 -4.22 9.51 -4.20
N ALA A 54 -3.43 9.81 -5.24
CA ALA A 54 -3.68 9.37 -6.60
C ALA A 54 -3.64 7.84 -6.73
N ARG A 55 -2.71 7.17 -6.06
CA ARG A 55 -2.60 5.70 -6.08
C ARG A 55 -3.79 5.06 -5.36
N VAL A 56 -4.22 5.61 -4.22
CA VAL A 56 -5.46 5.18 -3.53
C VAL A 56 -6.70 5.39 -4.40
N ARG A 57 -6.86 6.57 -5.03
CA ARG A 57 -7.97 6.83 -5.97
C ARG A 57 -7.95 5.82 -7.13
N GLY A 58 -6.78 5.58 -7.72
CA GLY A 58 -6.60 4.62 -8.80
C GLY A 58 -6.99 3.19 -8.39
N MET A 59 -6.58 2.74 -7.21
CA MET A 59 -6.96 1.43 -6.67
C MET A 59 -8.48 1.30 -6.48
N VAL A 60 -9.11 2.33 -5.90
CA VAL A 60 -10.57 2.30 -5.68
C VAL A 60 -11.34 2.28 -7.01
N VAL A 61 -10.91 3.07 -7.99
CA VAL A 61 -11.51 3.09 -9.33
C VAL A 61 -11.33 1.74 -10.04
N ASP A 62 -10.15 1.12 -9.92
CA ASP A 62 -9.90 -0.21 -10.47
C ASP A 62 -10.78 -1.27 -9.80
N CYS A 63 -10.93 -1.24 -8.48
CA CYS A 63 -11.85 -2.12 -7.76
C CYS A 63 -13.31 -1.94 -8.21
N ALA A 64 -13.76 -0.69 -8.40
CA ALA A 64 -15.11 -0.41 -8.91
C ALA A 64 -15.32 -1.01 -10.32
N ALA A 65 -14.33 -0.88 -11.21
CA ALA A 65 -14.37 -1.48 -12.54
C ALA A 65 -14.38 -3.01 -12.49
N GLN A 66 -13.59 -3.62 -11.61
CA GLN A 66 -13.56 -5.07 -11.41
C GLN A 66 -14.91 -5.61 -10.89
N LEU A 67 -15.55 -4.91 -9.95
CA LEU A 67 -16.90 -5.25 -9.47
C LEU A 67 -17.93 -5.18 -10.60
N LEU A 68 -17.87 -4.14 -11.43
CA LEU A 68 -18.75 -3.99 -12.59
C LEU A 68 -18.51 -5.06 -13.66
N ALA A 69 -17.27 -5.49 -13.86
CA ALA A 69 -16.95 -6.62 -14.72
C ALA A 69 -17.58 -7.91 -14.18
N ALA A 70 -17.40 -8.19 -12.88
CA ALA A 70 -17.94 -9.37 -12.23
C ALA A 70 -19.48 -9.42 -12.29
N MET A 71 -20.17 -8.31 -12.00
CA MET A 71 -21.63 -8.21 -12.08
C MET A 71 -22.17 -8.42 -13.51
N ALA A 72 -21.36 -8.10 -14.52
CA ALA A 72 -21.68 -8.33 -15.93
C ALA A 72 -21.26 -9.73 -16.44
N GLY A 73 -20.79 -10.62 -15.55
CA GLY A 73 -20.33 -11.97 -15.93
C GLY A 73 -19.03 -11.99 -16.74
N ARG A 74 -18.24 -10.90 -16.68
CA ARG A 74 -16.93 -10.79 -17.33
C ARG A 74 -15.82 -11.09 -16.34
N ASP A 75 -14.66 -11.47 -16.86
CA ASP A 75 -13.46 -11.65 -16.05
C ASP A 75 -12.97 -10.31 -15.47
N PRO A 76 -12.94 -10.14 -14.14
CA PRO A 76 -12.42 -8.93 -13.50
C PRO A 76 -10.91 -8.74 -13.71
N ALA A 77 -10.16 -9.83 -13.88
CA ALA A 77 -8.70 -9.79 -14.04
C ALA A 77 -8.27 -9.18 -15.39
N ALA A 78 -9.17 -9.15 -16.38
CA ALA A 78 -8.93 -8.52 -17.67
C ALA A 78 -8.78 -6.98 -17.57
N ARG A 79 -9.07 -6.36 -16.41
CA ARG A 79 -8.90 -4.92 -16.11
C ARG A 79 -9.37 -3.97 -17.22
N SER A 80 -10.46 -4.32 -17.90
CA SER A 80 -11.00 -3.50 -18.97
C SER A 80 -11.96 -2.44 -18.42
N THR A 81 -11.39 -1.31 -17.98
CA THR A 81 -12.16 -0.14 -17.54
C THR A 81 -12.94 0.50 -18.70
N SER A 82 -12.47 0.34 -19.94
CA SER A 82 -13.09 0.89 -21.16
C SER A 82 -14.48 0.35 -21.48
N LEU A 83 -14.89 -0.78 -20.88
CA LEU A 83 -16.16 -1.44 -21.18
C LEU A 83 -17.23 -1.19 -20.09
N ALA A 84 -16.96 -0.32 -19.12
CA ALA A 84 -17.90 0.04 -18.06
C ALA A 84 -18.30 1.52 -18.19
N ASP A 85 -19.57 1.82 -17.89
CA ASP A 85 -20.09 3.18 -17.89
C ASP A 85 -19.34 4.02 -16.84
N PRO A 86 -18.66 5.12 -17.22
CA PRO A 86 -17.93 5.98 -16.29
C PRO A 86 -18.76 6.45 -15.10
N ALA A 87 -20.04 6.78 -15.31
CA ALA A 87 -20.91 7.23 -14.22
C ALA A 87 -21.17 6.11 -13.20
N MET A 88 -21.19 4.86 -13.66
CA MET A 88 -21.34 3.70 -12.79
C MET A 88 -20.04 3.38 -12.04
N ILE A 89 -18.89 3.56 -12.69
CA ILE A 89 -17.58 3.46 -12.03
C ILE A 89 -17.50 4.48 -10.89
N ASP A 90 -17.84 5.74 -11.15
CA ASP A 90 -17.81 6.81 -10.14
C ASP A 90 -18.76 6.53 -8.98
N PHE A 91 -19.98 6.04 -9.26
CA PHE A 91 -20.94 5.66 -8.22
C PHE A 91 -20.38 4.56 -7.29
N TRP A 92 -19.79 3.51 -7.86
CA TRP A 92 -19.22 2.43 -7.06
C TRP A 92 -17.93 2.86 -6.37
N ALA A 93 -17.10 3.68 -7.01
CA ALA A 93 -15.91 4.24 -6.41
C ALA A 93 -16.25 5.10 -5.17
N ASP A 94 -17.23 6.00 -5.25
CA ASP A 94 -17.69 6.77 -4.08
C ASP A 94 -18.21 5.85 -2.97
N ARG A 95 -18.92 4.77 -3.32
CA ARG A 95 -19.39 3.79 -2.33
C ARG A 95 -18.23 3.04 -1.67
N LEU A 96 -17.21 2.64 -2.42
CA LEU A 96 -16.02 1.97 -1.91
C LEU A 96 -15.15 2.91 -1.05
N MET A 97 -15.06 4.20 -1.40
CA MET A 97 -14.38 5.21 -0.57
C MET A 97 -15.06 5.42 0.79
N ARG A 98 -16.27 4.91 1.00
CA ARG A 98 -16.93 4.95 2.31
C ARG A 98 -16.59 3.75 3.19
N ASP A 99 -15.92 2.74 2.66
CA ASP A 99 -15.46 1.56 3.39
C ASP A 99 -14.08 1.81 4.03
N GLU A 100 -14.08 1.99 5.35
CA GLU A 100 -12.88 2.34 6.11
C GLU A 100 -11.79 1.26 6.05
N PRO A 101 -12.11 -0.05 6.19
CA PRO A 101 -11.09 -1.10 6.07
C PRO A 101 -10.42 -1.14 4.70
N LEU A 102 -11.19 -0.98 3.61
CA LEU A 102 -10.64 -0.91 2.26
C LEU A 102 -9.73 0.31 2.08
N LEU A 103 -10.14 1.49 2.55
CA LEU A 103 -9.29 2.69 2.46
C LEU A 103 -7.99 2.54 3.26
N SER A 104 -8.07 1.96 4.46
CA SER A 104 -6.89 1.66 5.28
C SER A 104 -5.92 0.74 4.54
N PHE A 105 -6.44 -0.35 3.94
CA PHE A 105 -5.64 -1.28 3.15
C PHE A 105 -5.00 -0.62 1.92
N CYS A 106 -5.78 0.14 1.13
CA CYS A 106 -5.25 0.87 -0.02
C CYS A 106 -4.18 1.89 0.40
N HIS A 107 -4.36 2.56 1.53
CA HIS A 107 -3.36 3.50 2.05
C HIS A 107 -2.06 2.79 2.47
N ALA A 108 -2.15 1.67 3.17
CA ALA A 108 -0.99 0.85 3.53
C ALA A 108 -0.22 0.41 2.28
N LEU A 109 -0.92 -0.16 1.29
CA LEU A 109 -0.32 -0.62 0.03
C LEU A 109 0.33 0.53 -0.77
N ALA A 110 -0.27 1.72 -0.77
CA ALA A 110 0.30 2.90 -1.40
C ALA A 110 1.60 3.35 -0.70
N ASN A 111 1.64 3.29 0.64
CA ASN A 111 2.85 3.61 1.41
C ASN A 111 3.96 2.57 1.18
N GLU A 112 3.62 1.29 1.21
CA GLU A 112 4.54 0.19 0.94
C GLU A 112 5.18 0.35 -0.45
N GLY A 113 4.37 0.56 -1.49
CA GLY A 113 4.87 0.78 -2.85
C GLY A 113 5.80 2.00 -2.94
N LEU A 114 5.46 3.11 -2.27
CA LEU A 114 6.29 4.31 -2.27
C LEU A 114 7.62 4.09 -1.51
N LEU A 115 7.59 3.36 -0.39
CA LEU A 115 8.80 3.01 0.37
C LEU A 115 9.70 2.08 -0.46
N ALA A 116 9.09 1.09 -1.11
CA ALA A 116 9.78 0.14 -1.97
C ALA A 116 10.48 0.86 -3.15
N GLU A 117 9.80 1.79 -3.82
CA GLU A 117 10.38 2.65 -4.85
C GLU A 117 11.55 3.50 -4.30
N LYS A 118 11.40 4.10 -3.10
CA LYS A 118 12.47 4.88 -2.47
C LYS A 118 13.68 4.03 -2.10
N PHE A 119 13.48 2.81 -1.61
CA PHE A 119 14.56 1.89 -1.27
C PHE A 119 15.30 1.41 -2.52
N GLN A 120 14.58 1.08 -3.58
CA GLN A 120 15.19 0.74 -4.87
C GLN A 120 16.05 1.89 -5.39
N LEU A 121 15.52 3.11 -5.41
CA LEU A 121 16.24 4.28 -5.93
C LEU A 121 17.46 4.68 -5.08
N ARG A 122 17.38 4.56 -3.75
CA ARG A 122 18.45 5.03 -2.84
C ARG A 122 19.47 3.97 -2.48
N ARG A 123 19.07 2.70 -2.49
CA ARG A 123 19.84 1.59 -1.93
C ARG A 123 19.89 0.36 -2.84
N ALA A 124 19.29 0.40 -4.03
CA ALA A 124 19.16 -0.75 -4.93
C ALA A 124 18.56 -2.00 -4.25
N ILE A 125 17.75 -1.78 -3.22
CA ILE A 125 17.01 -2.86 -2.56
C ILE A 125 15.79 -3.14 -3.41
N ASP A 126 15.83 -4.29 -4.10
CA ASP A 126 14.76 -4.70 -4.98
C ASP A 126 13.49 -5.01 -4.18
N PRO A 127 12.33 -4.51 -4.63
CA PRO A 127 11.06 -4.66 -3.92
C PRO A 127 10.47 -6.08 -3.97
N VAL A 128 11.03 -6.95 -4.81
CA VAL A 128 10.55 -8.33 -5.03
C VAL A 128 11.63 -9.35 -4.63
N LEU A 129 12.88 -9.08 -4.95
CA LEU A 129 14.00 -10.00 -4.76
C LEU A 129 14.90 -9.54 -3.61
N SER A 130 14.94 -10.31 -2.53
CA SER A 130 15.92 -10.06 -1.47
C SER A 130 17.36 -10.08 -2.03
N PRO A 131 18.32 -9.31 -1.47
CA PRO A 131 19.71 -9.30 -1.94
C PRO A 131 20.34 -10.70 -2.04
N LEU A 132 20.01 -11.59 -1.10
CA LEU A 132 20.45 -12.99 -1.11
C LEU A 132 19.96 -13.75 -2.36
N LEU A 133 18.70 -13.54 -2.76
CA LEU A 133 18.12 -14.15 -3.96
C LEU A 133 18.75 -13.57 -5.23
N GLN A 134 19.07 -12.28 -5.25
CA GLN A 134 19.77 -11.66 -6.37
C GLN A 134 21.19 -12.23 -6.53
N GLU A 135 21.93 -12.40 -5.44
CA GLU A 135 23.25 -13.05 -5.47
C GLU A 135 23.17 -14.50 -5.93
N LEU A 136 22.16 -15.25 -5.48
CA LEU A 136 21.94 -16.63 -5.92
C LEU A 136 21.65 -16.70 -7.42
N ILE A 137 20.76 -15.85 -7.94
CA ILE A 137 20.45 -15.77 -9.38
C ILE A 137 21.67 -15.35 -10.20
N ALA A 138 22.52 -14.47 -9.67
CA ALA A 138 23.75 -14.01 -10.34
C ALA A 138 24.90 -15.03 -10.29
N SER A 139 24.79 -16.08 -9.46
CA SER A 139 25.79 -17.14 -9.31
C SER A 139 25.57 -18.35 -10.21
N ASP A 140 24.41 -18.45 -10.86
CA ASP A 140 24.08 -19.39 -11.94
C ASP A 140 24.45 -18.83 -13.33
#